data_AF-A0A6P5AA84-F1
#
_entry.id   AF-A0A6P5AA84-F1
#
_cell.length_a   1.000
_cell.length_b   1.000
_cell.length_c   1.000
_cell.angle_alpha   90.00
_cell.angle_beta   90.00
_cell.angle_gamma   90.00
#
_symmetry.space_group_name_H-M   'P 1'
#
loop_
_entity.id
_entity.type
_entity.pdbx_description
1 polymer ?
#
loop_
_entity_poly.entity_id
_entity_poly.type
_entity_poly.pdbx_seq_one_letter_code
_entity_poly.pdbx_strand_id
1 'polypeptide(L)'
;MLQPLGTSKMASRVIQQVTPHLRMIKFRYGANQQVQASGSAPQATPAADTASSKPHAVVTEYLEQVPARYRRKPIDAEEMEYIQRGGPE
;
A
#
# COMPACT_ATOMS: atom_id res chain seq x y z
N MET A 1 -3.99 33.47 62.05
CA MET A 1 -4.56 32.66 60.95
C MET A 1 -3.69 32.89 59.71
N LEU A 2 -2.74 32.01 59.43
CA LEU A 2 -1.92 32.09 58.21
C LEU A 2 -1.77 30.67 57.64
N GLN A 3 -2.30 30.45 56.43
CA GLN A 3 -2.31 29.14 55.77
C GLN A 3 -0.94 28.86 55.13
N PRO A 4 -0.42 27.62 55.13
CA PRO A 4 0.78 27.30 54.38
C PRO A 4 0.47 27.12 52.88
N LEU A 5 1.28 27.77 52.02
CA LEU A 5 1.27 27.58 50.57
C LEU A 5 1.68 26.14 50.23
N GLY A 6 0.84 25.46 49.44
CA GLY A 6 1.09 24.10 48.95
C GLY A 6 2.30 24.03 48.02
N THR A 7 3.16 23.03 48.23
CA THR A 7 4.29 22.72 47.35
C THR A 7 3.78 22.04 46.07
N SER A 8 3.96 22.71 44.93
CA SER A 8 3.70 22.11 43.61
C SER A 8 4.75 21.03 43.31
N LYS A 9 4.33 19.77 43.21
CA LYS A 9 5.19 18.69 42.69
C LYS A 9 5.40 18.89 41.19
N MET A 10 6.62 19.22 40.79
CA MET A 10 7.03 19.16 39.38
C MET A 10 7.13 17.69 38.96
N ALA A 11 6.37 17.27 37.95
CA ALA A 11 6.46 15.93 37.39
C ALA A 11 7.55 15.91 36.30
N SER A 12 8.60 15.11 36.49
CA SER A 12 9.62 14.86 35.46
C SER A 12 9.20 13.67 34.59
N ARG A 13 9.21 13.85 33.27
CA ARG A 13 8.91 12.77 32.31
C ARG A 13 10.22 12.09 31.91
N VAL A 14 10.35 10.82 32.28
CA VAL A 14 11.46 9.96 31.85
C VAL A 14 11.12 9.37 30.49
N ILE A 15 11.94 9.62 29.47
CA ILE A 15 11.82 8.95 28.17
C ILE A 15 12.63 7.66 28.25
N GLN A 16 11.93 6.52 28.27
CA GLN A 16 12.57 5.21 28.19
C GLN A 16 12.85 4.87 26.73
N GLN A 17 14.12 4.71 26.38
CA GLN A 17 14.52 4.27 25.04
C GLN A 17 14.22 2.77 24.91
N VAL A 18 13.28 2.42 24.04
CA VAL A 18 12.91 1.02 23.76
C VAL A 18 13.63 0.59 22.48
N THR A 19 14.58 -0.33 22.60
CA THR A 19 15.23 -0.95 21.44
C THR A 19 14.27 -1.98 20.84
N PRO A 20 13.81 -1.81 19.58
CA PRO A 20 12.90 -2.76 18.96
C PRO A 20 13.62 -4.10 18.72
N HIS A 21 12.98 -5.19 19.14
CA HIS A 21 13.51 -6.52 18.92
C HIS A 21 13.25 -6.96 17.47
N LEU A 22 14.28 -6.87 16.62
CA LEU A 22 14.23 -7.41 15.26
C LEU A 22 14.35 -8.93 15.33
N ARG A 23 13.23 -9.64 15.17
CA ARG A 23 13.25 -11.11 15.10
C ARG A 23 13.95 -11.54 13.81
N MET A 24 15.09 -12.23 13.94
CA MET A 24 15.76 -12.82 12.79
C MET A 24 14.96 -14.02 12.28
N ILE A 25 14.53 -13.96 11.02
CA ILE A 25 13.93 -15.10 10.33
C ILE A 25 15.04 -16.09 9.98
N LYS A 26 14.89 -17.36 10.38
CA LYS A 26 15.78 -18.46 10.00
C LYS A 26 15.17 -19.20 8.81
N PHE A 27 15.85 -19.18 7.67
CA PHE A 27 15.47 -20.00 6.52
C PHE A 27 15.91 -21.46 6.75
N ARG A 28 15.05 -22.41 6.38
CA ARG A 28 15.44 -23.84 6.40
C ARG A 28 16.40 -24.11 5.26
N TYR A 29 17.59 -24.59 5.59
CA TYR A 29 18.51 -25.13 4.59
C TYR A 29 17.94 -26.44 4.04
N GLY A 30 17.88 -26.58 2.72
CA GLY A 30 17.51 -27.84 2.04
C GLY A 30 16.05 -27.99 1.57
N ALA A 31 15.16 -27.02 1.81
CA ALA A 31 13.77 -27.11 1.33
C ALA A 31 13.59 -26.98 -0.20
N ASN A 32 14.66 -26.62 -0.93
CA ASN A 32 14.61 -26.31 -2.38
C ASN A 32 15.19 -27.40 -3.29
N GLN A 33 15.45 -28.63 -2.80
CA GLN A 33 15.97 -29.70 -3.67
C GLN A 33 14.91 -30.27 -4.63
N GLN A 34 13.66 -29.79 -4.59
CA GLN A 34 12.58 -30.22 -5.49
C GLN A 34 11.74 -29.04 -5.97
N VAL A 35 12.34 -28.10 -6.68
CA VAL A 35 11.69 -27.53 -7.87
C VAL A 35 12.77 -27.41 -8.93
N GLN A 36 12.73 -28.35 -9.88
CA GLN A 36 13.43 -28.22 -11.13
C GLN A 36 12.81 -27.04 -11.87
N ALA A 37 13.30 -25.83 -11.58
CA ALA A 37 12.96 -24.65 -12.33
C ALA A 37 13.66 -24.77 -13.68
N SER A 38 12.91 -25.19 -14.69
CA SER A 38 13.19 -24.91 -16.09
C SER A 38 13.42 -23.41 -16.21
N GLY A 39 14.69 -23.00 -16.17
CA GLY A 39 15.07 -21.60 -16.27
C GLY A 39 14.70 -21.05 -17.63
N SER A 40 13.64 -20.28 -17.69
CA SER A 40 13.56 -19.15 -18.61
C SER A 40 13.49 -17.90 -17.74
N ALA A 41 14.56 -17.11 -17.78
CA ALA A 41 14.59 -15.80 -17.17
C ALA A 41 13.42 -14.97 -17.71
N PRO A 42 12.74 -14.12 -16.89
CA PRO A 42 11.87 -13.12 -17.46
C PRO A 42 12.76 -12.11 -18.19
N GLN A 43 12.87 -12.28 -19.51
CA GLN A 43 13.31 -11.24 -20.41
C GLN A 43 12.38 -10.05 -20.21
N ALA A 44 12.92 -8.90 -19.82
CA ALA A 44 12.17 -7.65 -19.82
C ALA A 44 11.74 -7.39 -21.27
N THR A 45 10.48 -7.68 -21.59
CA THR A 45 9.87 -7.23 -22.81
C THR A 45 9.60 -5.73 -22.65
N PRO A 46 10.00 -4.86 -23.60
CA PRO A 46 9.41 -3.53 -23.65
C PRO A 46 7.90 -3.73 -23.78
N ALA A 47 7.14 -3.05 -22.90
CA ALA A 47 5.69 -3.09 -22.93
C ALA A 47 5.21 -2.62 -24.30
N ALA A 48 4.93 -3.57 -25.18
CA ALA A 48 4.23 -3.30 -26.42
C ALA A 48 2.77 -3.06 -26.06
N ASP A 49 2.28 -1.89 -26.46
CA ASP A 49 0.89 -1.47 -26.43
C ASP A 49 -0.04 -2.63 -26.83
N THR A 50 -0.67 -3.22 -25.83
CA THR A 50 -1.88 -4.01 -26.04
C THR A 50 -3.03 -3.17 -25.56
N ALA A 51 -3.47 -2.27 -26.45
CA ALA A 51 -4.83 -1.75 -26.45
C ALA A 51 -5.78 -2.96 -26.52
N SER A 52 -6.11 -3.52 -25.36
CA SER A 52 -7.08 -4.59 -25.25
C SER A 52 -8.46 -3.98 -25.37
N SER A 53 -9.04 -4.04 -26.57
CA SER A 53 -10.42 -3.65 -26.89
C SER A 53 -11.48 -4.57 -26.28
N LYS A 54 -11.21 -5.14 -25.09
CA LYS A 54 -12.22 -5.86 -24.32
C LYS A 54 -12.99 -4.81 -23.53
N PRO A 55 -14.34 -4.79 -23.56
CA PRO A 55 -15.08 -3.98 -22.60
C PRO A 55 -14.62 -4.46 -21.21
N HIS A 56 -13.96 -3.58 -20.47
CA HIS A 56 -13.62 -3.83 -19.08
C HIS A 56 -14.97 -3.99 -18.39
N ALA A 57 -15.40 -5.24 -18.18
CA ALA A 57 -16.61 -5.55 -17.47
C ALA A 57 -16.56 -4.75 -16.17
N VAL A 58 -17.54 -3.87 -15.96
CA VAL A 58 -17.57 -2.99 -14.80
C VAL A 58 -17.58 -3.90 -13.58
N VAL A 59 -16.41 -4.07 -12.94
CA VAL A 59 -16.25 -4.94 -11.79
C VAL A 59 -16.80 -4.20 -10.56
N THR A 60 -18.11 -4.00 -10.54
CA THR A 60 -18.84 -3.42 -9.40
C THR A 60 -18.65 -4.27 -8.15
N GLU A 61 -18.57 -5.60 -8.33
CA GLU A 61 -18.46 -6.58 -7.25
C GLU A 61 -17.17 -6.45 -6.42
N TYR A 62 -16.07 -5.94 -7.00
CA TYR A 62 -14.82 -5.71 -6.27
C TYR A 62 -14.83 -4.41 -5.45
N LEU A 63 -15.62 -3.41 -5.84
CA LEU A 63 -15.67 -2.13 -5.12
C LEU A 63 -16.28 -2.28 -3.72
N GLU A 64 -17.20 -3.23 -3.55
CA GLU A 64 -17.81 -3.54 -2.27
C GLU A 64 -16.84 -4.18 -1.28
N GLN A 65 -15.85 -4.93 -1.77
CA GLN A 65 -14.83 -5.63 -0.97
C GLN A 65 -13.76 -4.69 -0.41
N VAL A 66 -13.62 -3.49 -0.99
CA VAL A 66 -12.62 -2.50 -0.57
C VAL A 66 -13.23 -1.51 0.43
N PRO A 67 -12.54 -1.20 1.55
CA PRO A 67 -13.00 -0.18 2.49
C PRO A 67 -13.26 1.17 1.82
N ALA A 68 -14.31 1.87 2.24
CA ALA A 68 -14.77 3.11 1.62
C ALA A 68 -13.67 4.17 1.44
N ARG A 69 -12.72 4.26 2.39
CA ARG A 69 -11.58 5.20 2.35
C ARG A 69 -10.61 4.98 1.19
N TYR A 70 -10.65 3.82 0.53
CA TYR A 70 -9.80 3.47 -0.61
C TYR A 70 -10.56 3.39 -1.93
N ARG A 71 -11.88 3.63 -1.93
CA ARG A 71 -12.67 3.66 -3.16
C ARG A 71 -12.31 4.90 -3.96
N ARG A 72 -12.06 4.73 -5.25
CA ARG A 72 -11.86 5.84 -6.19
C ARG A 72 -13.21 6.53 -6.43
N LYS A 73 -13.16 7.83 -6.74
CA LYS A 73 -14.34 8.53 -7.24
C LYS A 73 -14.69 8.01 -8.65
N PRO A 74 -15.99 7.91 -8.99
CA PRO A 74 -16.38 7.65 -10.38
C PRO A 74 -15.86 8.77 -11.27
N ILE A 75 -15.42 8.41 -12.48
CA ILE A 75 -14.93 9.35 -13.50
C ILE A 75 -16.13 9.75 -14.37
N ASP A 76 -16.21 11.03 -14.72
CA ASP A 76 -17.29 11.54 -15.57
C ASP A 76 -17.06 11.21 -17.06
N ALA A 77 -18.13 11.14 -17.85
CA ALA A 77 -18.05 10.79 -19.27
C ALA A 77 -17.22 11.80 -20.08
N GLU A 78 -17.42 13.09 -19.83
CA GLU A 78 -16.65 14.16 -20.48
C GLU A 78 -15.15 14.04 -20.14
N GLU A 79 -14.82 13.74 -18.87
CA GLU A 79 -13.44 13.52 -18.45
C GLU A 79 -12.82 12.29 -19.12
N MET A 80 -13.58 11.19 -19.23
CA MET A 80 -13.12 9.99 -19.92
C MET A 80 -12.76 10.29 -21.38
N GLU A 81 -13.56 11.09 -22.07
CA GLU A 81 -13.31 11.52 -23.45
C GLU A 81 -12.12 12.47 -23.54
N TYR A 82 -12.02 13.45 -22.64
CA TYR A 82 -10.90 14.39 -22.60
C TYR A 82 -9.56 13.69 -22.39
N ILE A 83 -9.51 12.71 -21.49
CA ILE A 83 -8.32 11.86 -21.26
C ILE A 83 -8.00 11.03 -22.51
N GLN A 84 -9.01 10.43 -23.14
CA GLN A 84 -8.81 9.63 -24.36
C GLN A 84 -8.32 10.46 -25.55
N ARG A 85 -8.83 11.69 -25.70
CA ARG A 85 -8.42 12.62 -26.76
C ARG A 85 -7.04 13.22 -26.53
N GLY A 86 -6.62 13.35 -25.27
CA GLY A 86 -5.27 13.83 -24.91
C GLY A 86 -5.18 15.33 -24.59
N GLY A 87 -6.28 15.99 -24.26
CA GLY A 87 -6.30 17.41 -23.89
C GLY A 87 -7.20 18.27 -24.79
N PRO A 88 -7.17 19.61 -24.65
CA PRO A 88 -7.91 20.55 -25.50
C PRO A 88 -7.27 20.65 -26.89
N GLU A 89 -8.05 21.04 -27.91
CA GLU A 89 -7.50 21.45 -29.22
C GLU A 89 -6.80 22.82 -29.10
#